data_AF-A0A9D5YMJ9-F1
#
_entry.id   AF-A0A9D5YMJ9-F1
#
_cell.length_a   1.000
_cell.length_b   1.000
_cell.length_c   1.000
_cell.angle_alpha   90.00
_cell.angle_beta   90.00
_cell.angle_gamma   90.00
#
_symmetry.space_group_name_H-M   'P 1'
#
loop_
_entity.id
_entity.type
_entity.pdbx_description
1 polymer ?
#
loop_
_entity_poly.entity_id
_entity_poly.type
_entity_poly.pdbx_seq_one_letter_code
_entity_poly.pdbx_strand_id
1 'polypeptide(L)'
;MPDTGQYEESNTTNTGDRLFLTASVIGIAAISFGLGAFVVLAEVPPYQSLKNAWRAGTALWEQRTKYTDVERLDFWSPARTDEVGVTIHDQDKAQDGLTLYSSGDGPHAVLIDMDGNIVHEWRMPFSAIHDETSPIPNPQKDEFMHWHTAKMAPDGNLIVQYTAAGDTPYGYGMAKIDRNSKPIWKYLGTAHHDFSIADDGRVYALTQEFRFNTYPNRKQLRPPRLDDFAVILSPDGKEIKRVSILDALIKSNYANMVDFAPYFANEDILHTNTIQLIDDKTAANFAYGKAGDVVLSFRDLGIIAVLDMDAEKITWATRGPWLGQHDPDVLPNGEILLFDNQGQFADPDAGFSRILQIDPQTNAITWQYKGNADQKFDSNIRADQQRLANGNTLITESSGGRLLEVTDSGEIVWEFHNPIRRDDPDNPGKKLVPVVSQAERISDARADLFRTTAPASNTGTSNAGEAQ
;
A
#
# COMPACT_ATOMS: atom_id res chain seq x y z
N MET A 1 64.75 -71.31 5.03
CA MET A 1 64.55 -70.44 3.85
C MET A 1 64.10 -71.34 2.71
N PRO A 2 63.00 -71.01 2.02
CA PRO A 2 62.96 -69.81 1.19
C PRO A 2 61.85 -68.80 1.56
N ASP A 3 62.31 -67.56 1.54
CA ASP A 3 61.66 -66.29 1.18
C ASP A 3 60.16 -66.07 1.40
N THR A 4 59.89 -65.23 2.40
CA THR A 4 58.66 -64.46 2.55
C THR A 4 58.63 -63.36 1.48
N GLY A 5 58.04 -63.67 0.32
CA GLY A 5 57.68 -62.64 -0.66
C GLY A 5 56.58 -61.75 -0.08
N GLN A 6 56.97 -60.59 0.45
CA GLN A 6 56.03 -59.49 0.69
C GLN A 6 55.48 -59.05 -0.66
N TYR A 7 54.20 -59.33 -0.90
CA TYR A 7 53.44 -58.58 -1.91
C TYR A 7 53.22 -57.19 -1.33
N GLU A 8 54.09 -56.24 -1.68
CA GLU A 8 53.72 -54.83 -1.64
C GLU A 8 52.52 -54.66 -2.58
N GLU A 9 51.32 -54.45 -2.02
CA GLU A 9 50.22 -53.84 -2.77
C GLU A 9 50.67 -52.43 -3.15
N SER A 10 51.28 -52.31 -4.33
CA SER A 10 51.55 -51.02 -4.94
C SER A 10 50.21 -50.39 -5.29
N ASN A 11 49.66 -49.62 -4.36
CA ASN A 11 48.49 -48.77 -4.56
C ASN A 11 48.90 -47.58 -5.46
N THR A 12 49.31 -47.89 -6.69
CA THR A 12 49.66 -46.90 -7.70
C THR A 12 48.45 -46.70 -8.59
N THR A 13 47.62 -45.71 -8.24
CA THR A 13 46.60 -45.22 -9.17
C THR A 13 47.33 -44.67 -10.41
N ASN A 14 47.27 -45.41 -11.52
CA ASN A 14 47.94 -45.01 -12.75
C ASN A 14 47.27 -43.72 -13.27
N THR A 15 48.05 -42.78 -13.81
CA THR A 15 47.58 -41.50 -14.36
C THR A 15 46.39 -41.68 -15.33
N GLY A 16 46.35 -42.78 -16.08
CA GLY A 16 45.22 -43.14 -16.95
C GLY A 16 43.90 -43.35 -16.20
N ASP A 17 43.92 -44.02 -15.05
CA ASP A 17 42.72 -44.25 -14.23
C ASP A 17 42.19 -42.94 -13.63
N ARG A 18 43.11 -42.06 -13.22
CA ARG A 18 42.75 -40.72 -12.72
C ARG A 18 42.13 -39.86 -13.82
N LEU A 19 42.64 -39.94 -15.05
CA LEU A 19 42.08 -39.24 -16.21
C LEU A 19 40.71 -39.78 -16.60
N PHE A 20 40.53 -41.11 -16.62
CA PHE A 20 39.24 -41.72 -16.92
C PHE A 20 38.19 -41.41 -15.86
N LEU A 21 38.56 -41.49 -14.56
CA LEU A 21 37.68 -41.09 -13.47
C LEU A 21 37.28 -39.61 -13.57
N THR A 22 38.25 -38.74 -13.87
CA THR A 22 37.99 -37.29 -14.05
C THR A 22 37.02 -37.05 -15.22
N ALA A 23 37.26 -37.69 -16.38
CA ALA A 23 36.39 -37.59 -17.54
C ALA A 23 34.98 -38.15 -17.25
N SER A 24 34.88 -39.24 -16.50
CA SER A 24 33.60 -39.84 -16.09
C SER A 24 32.82 -38.91 -15.15
N VAL A 25 33.50 -38.29 -14.17
CA VAL A 25 32.89 -37.29 -13.28
C VAL A 25 32.41 -36.08 -14.06
N ILE A 26 33.22 -35.56 -15.00
CA ILE A 26 32.82 -34.44 -15.86
C ILE A 26 31.62 -34.82 -16.74
N GLY A 27 31.62 -36.03 -17.32
CA GLY A 27 30.51 -36.53 -18.13
C GLY A 27 29.20 -36.64 -17.33
N ILE A 28 29.27 -37.21 -16.12
CA ILE A 28 28.12 -37.28 -15.20
C ILE A 28 27.63 -35.88 -14.84
N ALA A 29 28.54 -34.94 -14.56
CA ALA A 29 28.18 -33.56 -14.26
C ALA A 29 27.49 -32.86 -15.44
N ALA A 30 27.98 -33.05 -16.67
CA ALA A 30 27.38 -32.49 -17.88
C ALA A 30 25.98 -33.07 -18.16
N ILE A 31 25.80 -34.38 -18.00
CA ILE A 31 24.49 -35.03 -18.13
C ILE A 31 23.54 -34.51 -17.04
N SER A 32 24.00 -34.41 -15.80
CA SER A 32 23.20 -33.90 -14.68
C SER A 32 22.77 -32.45 -14.91
N PHE A 33 23.69 -31.61 -15.40
CA PHE A 33 23.39 -30.24 -15.80
C PHE A 33 22.37 -30.19 -16.94
N GLY A 34 22.54 -31.00 -17.98
CA GLY A 34 21.61 -31.07 -19.11
C GLY A 34 20.20 -31.52 -18.70
N LEU A 35 20.10 -32.52 -17.83
CA LEU A 35 18.83 -32.96 -17.25
C LEU A 35 18.19 -31.88 -16.38
N GLY A 36 18.98 -31.20 -15.54
CA GLY A 36 18.52 -30.07 -14.75
C GLY A 36 18.01 -28.90 -15.60
N ALA A 37 18.75 -28.55 -16.66
CA ALA A 37 18.36 -27.53 -17.62
C ALA A 37 17.07 -27.92 -18.35
N PHE A 38 16.91 -29.18 -18.74
CA PHE A 38 15.66 -29.67 -19.33
C PHE A 38 14.49 -29.55 -18.36
N VAL A 39 14.64 -29.95 -17.09
CA VAL A 39 13.61 -29.79 -16.06
C VAL A 39 13.18 -28.33 -15.92
N VAL A 40 14.13 -27.39 -15.90
CA VAL A 40 13.86 -25.95 -15.76
C VAL A 40 13.21 -25.36 -17.01
N LEU A 41 13.74 -25.65 -18.20
CA LEU A 41 13.28 -25.06 -19.46
C LEU A 41 11.96 -25.65 -19.95
N ALA A 42 11.72 -26.95 -19.72
CA ALA A 42 10.49 -27.63 -20.10
C ALA A 42 9.39 -27.54 -19.02
N GLU A 43 9.69 -26.94 -17.86
CA GLU A 43 8.79 -26.82 -16.71
C GLU A 43 8.20 -28.18 -16.25
N VAL A 44 8.92 -29.29 -16.44
CA VAL A 44 8.45 -30.65 -16.09
C VAL A 44 8.78 -31.01 -14.63
N PRO A 45 8.04 -31.94 -13.98
CA PRO A 45 8.34 -32.34 -12.60
C PRO A 45 9.81 -32.75 -12.40
N PRO A 46 10.48 -32.30 -11.30
CA PRO A 46 9.95 -31.58 -10.13
C PRO A 46 10.12 -30.04 -10.20
N TYR A 47 10.16 -29.43 -11.39
CA TYR A 47 10.38 -27.98 -11.59
C TYR A 47 9.60 -27.10 -10.60
N GLN A 48 8.29 -27.32 -10.46
CA GLN A 48 7.45 -26.48 -9.62
C GLN A 48 7.89 -26.51 -8.15
N SER A 49 8.26 -27.67 -7.61
CA SER A 49 8.76 -27.80 -6.24
C SER A 49 10.09 -27.08 -6.06
N LEU A 50 11.02 -27.22 -7.01
CA LEU A 50 12.31 -26.53 -6.99
C LEU A 50 12.16 -25.01 -7.09
N LYS A 51 11.29 -24.55 -8.00
CA LYS A 51 10.97 -23.13 -8.16
C LYS A 51 10.36 -22.55 -6.89
N ASN A 52 9.38 -23.23 -6.29
CA ASN A 52 8.76 -22.77 -5.05
C ASN A 52 9.76 -22.74 -3.89
N ALA A 53 10.61 -23.76 -3.76
CA ALA A 53 11.65 -23.79 -2.74
C ALA A 53 12.69 -22.66 -2.93
N TRP A 54 13.13 -22.42 -4.17
CA TRP A 54 14.02 -21.31 -4.48
C TRP A 54 13.37 -19.96 -4.17
N ARG A 55 12.12 -19.74 -4.60
CA ARG A 55 11.36 -18.52 -4.30
C ARG A 55 11.18 -18.29 -2.80
N ALA A 56 10.79 -19.33 -2.05
CA ALA A 56 10.66 -19.25 -0.60
C ALA A 56 12.00 -18.95 0.07
N GLY A 57 13.09 -19.57 -0.40
CA GLY A 57 14.45 -19.30 0.09
C GLY A 57 14.90 -17.86 -0.20
N THR A 58 14.64 -17.34 -1.40
CA THR A 58 14.94 -15.95 -1.77
C THR A 58 14.11 -14.98 -0.93
N ALA A 59 12.80 -15.19 -0.81
CA ALA A 59 11.93 -14.34 -0.01
C ALA A 59 12.35 -14.34 1.47
N LEU A 60 12.69 -15.50 2.04
CA LEU A 60 13.19 -15.60 3.40
C LEU A 60 14.55 -14.91 3.58
N TRP A 61 15.44 -15.04 2.59
CA TRP A 61 16.73 -14.36 2.60
C TRP A 61 16.53 -12.83 2.53
N GLU A 62 15.67 -12.34 1.65
CA GLU A 62 15.34 -10.92 1.54
C GLU A 62 14.70 -10.38 2.82
N GLN A 63 13.70 -11.08 3.37
CA GLN A 63 13.09 -10.72 4.66
C GLN A 63 14.14 -10.63 5.77
N ARG A 64 15.09 -11.57 5.82
CA ARG A 64 16.13 -11.63 6.87
C ARG A 64 17.36 -10.76 6.60
N THR A 65 17.43 -10.05 5.48
CA THR A 65 18.61 -9.23 5.13
C THR A 65 18.28 -7.80 4.73
N LYS A 66 17.17 -7.59 4.04
CA LYS A 66 16.71 -6.26 3.59
C LYS A 66 15.75 -5.61 4.58
N TYR A 67 14.97 -6.40 5.31
CA TYR A 67 13.95 -5.93 6.24
C TYR A 67 14.28 -6.27 7.70
N THR A 68 15.54 -6.04 8.08
CA THR A 68 15.99 -6.18 9.47
C THR A 68 16.23 -4.84 10.16
N ASP A 69 16.14 -3.76 9.39
CA ASP A 69 16.52 -2.43 9.83
C ASP A 69 15.37 -1.43 9.66
N VAL A 70 14.85 -0.98 10.78
CA VAL A 70 13.78 0.02 10.87
C VAL A 70 14.21 1.39 10.33
N GLU A 71 15.51 1.65 10.23
CA GLU A 71 16.07 2.88 9.67
C GLU A 71 16.06 2.90 8.13
N ARG A 72 15.79 1.74 7.48
CA ARG A 72 15.81 1.59 6.02
C ARG A 72 14.46 1.13 5.43
N LEU A 73 13.37 1.31 6.18
CA LEU A 73 12.02 1.05 5.69
C LEU A 73 11.58 2.06 4.63
N ASP A 74 10.74 1.62 3.71
CA ASP A 74 10.12 2.40 2.63
C ASP A 74 9.01 3.35 3.13
N PHE A 75 8.86 3.47 4.45
CA PHE A 75 8.01 4.45 5.13
C PHE A 75 8.72 5.78 5.40
N TRP A 76 9.96 5.92 4.97
CA TRP A 76 10.76 7.13 5.09
C TRP A 76 11.31 7.54 3.74
N SER A 77 11.33 8.83 3.48
CA SER A 77 11.80 9.42 2.22
C SER A 77 12.78 10.56 2.51
N PRO A 78 13.72 10.86 1.59
CA PRO A 78 14.57 12.03 1.72
C PRO A 78 13.75 13.31 1.93
N ALA A 79 14.05 14.05 3.00
CA ALA A 79 13.43 15.34 3.24
C ALA A 79 13.85 16.31 2.12
N ARG A 80 12.85 16.93 1.49
CA ARG A 80 13.04 17.84 0.34
C ARG A 80 13.27 19.29 0.76
N THR A 81 12.91 19.60 2.00
CA THR A 81 13.03 20.92 2.63
C THR A 81 13.32 20.75 4.13
N ASP A 82 13.89 21.79 4.73
CA ASP A 82 14.07 21.90 6.19
C ASP A 82 12.83 22.49 6.89
N GLU A 83 11.83 22.95 6.12
CA GLU A 83 10.56 23.46 6.65
C GLU A 83 9.75 22.36 7.35
N VAL A 84 9.01 22.76 8.38
CA VAL A 84 8.18 21.89 9.24
C VAL A 84 6.94 22.65 9.70
N GLY A 85 5.85 21.92 9.96
CA GLY A 85 4.58 22.51 10.36
C GLY A 85 3.90 23.24 9.21
N VAL A 86 3.02 24.18 9.55
CA VAL A 86 2.29 24.98 8.57
C VAL A 86 3.18 26.10 8.02
N THR A 87 3.38 26.10 6.71
CA THR A 87 4.23 27.07 5.98
C THR A 87 3.40 28.07 5.18
N ILE A 88 2.20 27.69 4.76
CA ILE A 88 1.22 28.52 4.05
C ILE A 88 -0.13 28.37 4.74
N HIS A 89 -0.81 29.48 5.01
CA HIS A 89 -2.17 29.50 5.51
C HIS A 89 -2.87 30.81 5.10
N ASP A 90 -3.62 30.78 4.00
CA ASP A 90 -4.53 31.84 3.59
C ASP A 90 -5.93 31.54 4.17
N GLN A 91 -6.23 32.17 5.31
CA GLN A 91 -7.47 31.95 6.07
C GLN A 91 -8.75 32.30 5.29
N ASP A 92 -8.67 33.17 4.29
CA ASP A 92 -9.84 33.58 3.50
C ASP A 92 -10.15 32.57 2.39
N LYS A 93 -9.18 31.72 2.01
CA LYS A 93 -9.31 30.76 0.91
C LYS A 93 -9.29 29.31 1.36
N ALA A 94 -8.56 28.98 2.42
CA ALA A 94 -8.47 27.62 2.94
C ALA A 94 -9.78 27.19 3.61
N GLN A 95 -10.12 25.90 3.49
CA GLN A 95 -11.27 25.31 4.15
C GLN A 95 -10.97 25.13 5.64
N ASP A 96 -11.64 25.90 6.51
CA ASP A 96 -11.49 25.67 7.96
C ASP A 96 -11.91 24.24 8.36
N GLY A 97 -11.23 23.70 9.38
CA GLY A 97 -11.46 22.37 9.91
C GLY A 97 -10.26 21.83 10.69
N LEU A 98 -10.33 20.55 11.07
CA LEU A 98 -9.19 19.81 11.61
C LEU A 98 -8.63 18.89 10.53
N THR A 99 -7.32 18.68 10.49
CA THR A 99 -6.70 17.74 9.54
C THR A 99 -6.22 16.51 10.28
N LEU A 100 -6.79 15.35 9.95
CA LEU A 100 -6.33 14.05 10.41
C LEU A 100 -5.33 13.50 9.41
N TYR A 101 -4.21 12.94 9.86
CA TYR A 101 -3.28 12.24 8.97
C TYR A 101 -2.57 11.06 9.66
N SER A 102 -2.24 10.02 8.89
CA SER A 102 -1.42 8.89 9.30
C SER A 102 0.05 9.09 8.92
N SER A 103 0.99 8.65 9.76
CA SER A 103 2.43 8.86 9.54
C SER A 103 3.22 7.56 9.54
N GLY A 104 4.20 7.47 8.64
CA GLY A 104 5.03 6.27 8.42
C GLY A 104 6.04 5.96 9.51
N ASP A 105 6.20 6.81 10.53
CA ASP A 105 7.09 6.58 11.67
C ASP A 105 6.48 5.67 12.76
N GLY A 106 5.23 5.22 12.60
CA GLY A 106 4.67 4.15 13.43
C GLY A 106 3.15 4.03 13.35
N PRO A 107 2.53 3.12 14.11
CA PRO A 107 1.09 2.87 14.10
C PRO A 107 0.33 3.94 14.91
N HIS A 108 0.24 5.13 14.34
CA HIS A 108 -0.41 6.29 14.94
C HIS A 108 -0.97 7.25 13.87
N ALA A 109 -1.89 8.11 14.29
CA ALA A 109 -2.45 9.20 13.49
C ALA A 109 -2.60 10.45 14.36
N VAL A 110 -2.46 11.61 13.73
CA VAL A 110 -2.44 12.91 14.39
C VAL A 110 -3.58 13.77 13.83
N LEU A 111 -4.30 14.44 14.71
CA LEU A 111 -5.28 15.46 14.39
C LEU A 111 -4.69 16.83 14.70
N ILE A 112 -4.59 17.68 13.69
CA ILE A 112 -4.04 19.04 13.82
C ILE A 112 -5.11 20.09 13.51
N ASP A 113 -4.96 21.28 14.09
CA ASP A 113 -5.69 22.47 13.67
C ASP A 113 -5.05 23.11 12.42
N MET A 114 -5.65 24.21 11.95
CA MET A 114 -5.20 24.91 10.75
C MET A 114 -3.83 25.58 10.90
N ASP A 115 -3.35 25.77 12.12
CA ASP A 115 -2.01 26.32 12.41
C ASP A 115 -0.98 25.20 12.64
N GLY A 116 -1.39 23.92 12.52
CA GLY A 116 -0.53 22.75 12.68
C GLY A 116 -0.33 22.33 14.13
N ASN A 117 -1.09 22.88 15.09
CA ASN A 117 -1.02 22.44 16.47
C ASN A 117 -1.73 21.09 16.61
N ILE A 118 -1.10 20.16 17.35
CA ILE A 118 -1.71 18.88 17.66
C ILE A 118 -2.90 19.09 18.59
N VAL A 119 -4.08 18.76 18.10
CA VAL A 119 -5.33 18.71 18.86
C VAL A 119 -5.48 17.36 19.54
N HIS A 120 -5.11 16.28 18.84
CA HIS A 120 -5.21 14.92 19.36
C HIS A 120 -4.25 13.96 18.64
N GLU A 121 -3.89 12.86 19.29
CA GLU A 121 -3.09 11.77 18.72
C GLU A 121 -3.64 10.43 19.17
N TRP A 122 -3.77 9.49 18.23
CA TRP A 122 -4.05 8.09 18.52
C TRP A 122 -2.84 7.23 18.25
N ARG A 123 -2.58 6.26 19.11
CA ARG A 123 -1.49 5.29 18.93
C ARG A 123 -1.91 3.93 19.46
N MET A 124 -1.81 2.90 18.63
CA MET A 124 -2.04 1.54 19.08
C MET A 124 -1.17 0.56 18.28
N PRO A 125 -0.20 -0.12 18.91
CA PRO A 125 0.59 -1.15 18.24
C PRO A 125 -0.30 -2.32 17.80
N PHE A 126 0.10 -3.04 16.76
CA PHE A 126 -0.65 -4.20 16.28
C PHE A 126 -0.66 -5.33 17.31
N SER A 127 0.43 -5.48 18.07
CA SER A 127 0.51 -6.44 19.19
C SER A 127 -0.59 -6.27 20.24
N ALA A 128 -1.26 -5.11 20.32
CA ALA A 128 -2.40 -4.89 21.22
C ALA A 128 -3.70 -5.57 20.74
N ILE A 129 -3.82 -5.90 19.46
CA ILE A 129 -5.01 -6.53 18.88
C ILE A 129 -4.74 -7.92 18.29
N HIS A 130 -3.48 -8.27 18.04
CA HIS A 130 -3.10 -9.60 17.56
C HIS A 130 -3.48 -10.70 18.55
N ASP A 131 -4.01 -11.81 18.02
CA ASP A 131 -4.28 -13.03 18.77
C ASP A 131 -4.24 -14.27 17.86
N GLU A 132 -4.57 -15.44 18.40
CA GLU A 132 -4.58 -16.72 17.69
C GLU A 132 -5.58 -16.81 16.52
N THR A 133 -6.51 -15.86 16.39
CA THR A 133 -7.46 -15.81 15.28
C THR A 133 -6.86 -15.14 14.04
N SER A 134 -5.69 -14.50 14.18
CA SER A 134 -4.95 -13.91 13.06
C SER A 134 -4.53 -14.98 12.04
N PRO A 135 -4.73 -14.75 10.73
CA PRO A 135 -4.15 -15.58 9.68
C PRO A 135 -2.61 -15.44 9.60
N ILE A 136 -2.03 -14.43 10.26
CA ILE A 136 -0.60 -14.20 10.39
C ILE A 136 -0.19 -14.60 11.82
N PRO A 137 0.29 -15.84 12.04
CA PRO A 137 0.61 -16.33 13.37
C PRO A 137 1.87 -15.68 13.96
N ASN A 138 2.83 -15.30 13.11
CA ASN A 138 4.09 -14.66 13.50
C ASN A 138 4.16 -13.28 12.85
N PRO A 139 3.48 -12.26 13.42
CA PRO A 139 3.48 -10.93 12.86
C PRO A 139 4.88 -10.32 12.90
N GLN A 140 5.16 -9.38 11.99
CA GLN A 140 6.26 -8.44 12.14
C GLN A 140 6.17 -7.70 13.48
N LYS A 141 7.31 -7.21 13.96
CA LYS A 141 7.32 -6.38 15.16
C LYS A 141 6.64 -5.04 14.88
N ASP A 142 6.06 -4.43 15.91
CA ASP A 142 5.34 -3.15 15.78
C ASP A 142 6.20 -2.01 15.19
N GLU A 143 7.53 -2.06 15.36
CA GLU A 143 8.50 -1.12 14.78
C GLU A 143 8.61 -1.18 13.24
N PHE A 144 8.09 -2.24 12.62
CA PHE A 144 8.00 -2.41 11.16
C PHE A 144 6.61 -2.08 10.63
N MET A 145 5.72 -1.54 11.46
CA MET A 145 4.33 -1.31 11.13
C MET A 145 3.94 0.15 11.22
N HIS A 146 3.01 0.55 10.38
CA HIS A 146 2.33 1.83 10.47
C HIS A 146 0.84 1.67 10.14
N TRP A 147 0.09 2.75 10.36
CA TRP A 147 -1.26 2.85 9.81
C TRP A 147 -1.18 3.42 8.41
N HIS A 148 -1.58 2.64 7.41
CA HIS A 148 -1.66 3.17 6.05
C HIS A 148 -2.81 4.17 5.96
N THR A 149 -3.99 3.73 6.38
CA THR A 149 -5.23 4.52 6.34
C THR A 149 -5.81 4.65 7.73
N ALA A 150 -6.20 5.88 8.10
CA ALA A 150 -6.81 6.21 9.39
C ALA A 150 -7.93 7.23 9.18
N LYS A 151 -9.18 6.77 9.12
CA LYS A 151 -10.36 7.63 8.84
C LYS A 151 -11.23 7.77 10.08
N MET A 152 -11.75 8.98 10.32
CA MET A 152 -12.61 9.23 11.48
C MET A 152 -14.05 8.78 11.18
N ALA A 153 -14.57 7.85 11.98
CA ALA A 153 -15.96 7.41 11.87
C ALA A 153 -16.94 8.54 12.31
N PRO A 154 -18.23 8.46 11.92
CA PRO A 154 -19.24 9.47 12.29
C PRO A 154 -19.39 9.74 13.80
N ASP A 155 -19.03 8.78 14.65
CA ASP A 155 -19.06 8.90 16.11
C ASP A 155 -17.81 9.56 16.72
N GLY A 156 -16.85 9.96 15.87
CA GLY A 156 -15.57 10.55 16.27
C GLY A 156 -14.53 9.55 16.79
N ASN A 157 -14.81 8.25 16.68
CA ASN A 157 -13.82 7.20 16.90
C ASN A 157 -13.00 6.99 15.61
N LEU A 158 -11.81 6.41 15.74
CA LEU A 158 -10.93 6.21 14.59
C LEU A 158 -11.00 4.76 14.11
N ILE A 159 -11.08 4.55 12.80
CA ILE A 159 -10.86 3.24 12.18
C ILE A 159 -9.49 3.28 11.51
N VAL A 160 -8.67 2.25 11.73
CA VAL A 160 -7.28 2.19 11.28
C VAL A 160 -7.01 0.88 10.56
N GLN A 161 -6.13 0.92 9.56
CA GLN A 161 -5.62 -0.25 8.83
C GLN A 161 -4.12 -0.40 9.07
N TYR A 162 -3.67 -1.60 9.43
CA TYR A 162 -2.27 -1.93 9.73
C TYR A 162 -1.53 -2.53 8.53
N THR A 163 -0.42 -1.92 8.16
CA THR A 163 0.50 -2.42 7.14
C THR A 163 1.87 -2.67 7.75
N ALA A 164 2.54 -3.74 7.31
CA ALA A 164 3.89 -4.08 7.74
C ALA A 164 4.88 -4.06 6.58
N ALA A 165 6.08 -3.54 6.83
CA ALA A 165 7.20 -3.67 5.92
C ALA A 165 7.81 -5.07 5.99
N GLY A 166 8.35 -5.55 4.87
CA GLY A 166 9.11 -6.80 4.82
C GLY A 166 8.31 -8.08 5.03
N ASP A 167 7.00 -8.03 4.79
CA ASP A 167 6.15 -9.21 4.87
C ASP A 167 5.17 -9.30 3.68
N THR A 168 4.72 -10.51 3.40
CA THR A 168 3.68 -10.76 2.39
C THR A 168 2.79 -11.93 2.87
N PRO A 169 1.49 -11.71 3.07
CA PRO A 169 0.73 -10.49 2.77
C PRO A 169 1.15 -9.30 3.65
N TYR A 170 1.24 -8.10 3.06
CA TYR A 170 1.74 -6.90 3.75
C TYR A 170 0.69 -6.21 4.65
N GLY A 171 -0.59 -6.55 4.46
CA GLY A 171 -1.73 -6.02 5.19
C GLY A 171 -2.17 -6.99 6.28
N TYR A 172 -2.33 -6.46 7.48
CA TYR A 172 -2.42 -7.24 8.70
C TYR A 172 -3.81 -7.23 9.35
N GLY A 173 -4.57 -6.16 9.16
CA GLY A 173 -5.90 -6.03 9.75
C GLY A 173 -6.31 -4.60 10.02
N MET A 174 -7.44 -4.47 10.71
CA MET A 174 -8.06 -3.21 11.07
C MET A 174 -8.49 -3.20 12.53
N ALA A 175 -8.66 -2.00 13.07
CA ALA A 175 -9.34 -1.81 14.34
C ALA A 175 -10.14 -0.52 14.33
N LYS A 176 -11.23 -0.50 15.11
CA LYS A 176 -11.84 0.75 15.56
C LYS A 176 -11.39 1.02 16.98
N ILE A 177 -10.95 2.24 17.24
CA ILE A 177 -10.42 2.67 18.54
C ILE A 177 -11.14 3.92 19.02
N ASP A 178 -11.28 4.03 20.34
CA ASP A 178 -11.83 5.24 20.97
C ASP A 178 -10.80 6.39 21.01
N ARG A 179 -11.22 7.55 21.49
CA ARG A 179 -10.38 8.75 21.69
C ARG A 179 -9.25 8.57 22.71
N ASN A 180 -9.17 7.44 23.40
CA ASN A 180 -8.07 7.12 24.31
C ASN A 180 -7.19 6.01 23.75
N SER A 181 -7.28 5.75 22.43
CA SER A 181 -6.60 4.66 21.74
C SER A 181 -6.94 3.26 22.28
N LYS A 182 -8.13 3.09 22.87
CA LYS A 182 -8.59 1.76 23.32
C LYS A 182 -9.35 1.06 22.20
N PRO A 183 -9.09 -0.23 21.95
CA PRO A 183 -9.81 -0.97 20.92
C PRO A 183 -11.29 -1.14 21.30
N ILE A 184 -12.16 -0.78 20.36
CA ILE A 184 -13.61 -1.03 20.39
C ILE A 184 -13.89 -2.37 19.71
N TRP A 185 -13.36 -2.56 18.51
CA TRP A 185 -13.35 -3.83 17.80
C TRP A 185 -12.08 -4.00 16.97
N LYS A 186 -11.81 -5.23 16.58
CA LYS A 186 -10.71 -5.59 15.68
C LYS A 186 -11.20 -6.51 14.56
N TYR A 187 -10.54 -6.43 13.43
CA TYR A 187 -10.71 -7.33 12.29
C TYR A 187 -9.32 -7.75 11.81
N LEU A 188 -8.96 -9.03 12.00
CA LEU A 188 -7.63 -9.55 11.66
C LEU A 188 -7.58 -10.20 10.27
N GLY A 189 -8.65 -10.09 9.47
CA GLY A 189 -8.54 -10.38 8.04
C GLY A 189 -7.53 -9.40 7.45
N THR A 190 -6.63 -9.91 6.61
CA THR A 190 -5.43 -9.28 6.00
C THR A 190 -5.73 -8.00 5.22
N ALA A 191 -6.28 -7.00 5.90
CA ALA A 191 -6.75 -5.77 5.32
C ALA A 191 -5.57 -4.94 4.87
N HIS A 192 -5.67 -4.29 3.72
CA HIS A 192 -4.58 -3.52 3.11
C HIS A 192 -5.04 -2.22 2.48
N HIS A 193 -4.10 -1.29 2.36
CA HIS A 193 -4.26 -0.03 1.63
C HIS A 193 -5.41 0.84 2.15
N ASP A 194 -6.65 0.58 1.77
CA ASP A 194 -7.75 1.52 1.90
C ASP A 194 -9.07 0.86 2.33
N PHE A 195 -9.95 1.71 2.87
CA PHE A 195 -11.33 1.38 3.21
C PHE A 195 -12.23 2.62 3.16
N SER A 196 -13.52 2.40 2.91
CA SER A 196 -14.57 3.42 3.00
C SER A 196 -15.50 3.15 4.17
N ILE A 197 -16.02 4.21 4.79
CA ILE A 197 -16.99 4.15 5.88
C ILE A 197 -18.34 4.63 5.35
N ALA A 198 -19.38 3.82 5.49
CA ALA A 198 -20.75 4.21 5.18
C ALA A 198 -21.38 4.99 6.35
N ASP A 199 -22.42 5.78 6.06
CA ASP A 199 -23.16 6.54 7.08
C ASP A 199 -23.78 5.67 8.18
N ASP A 200 -24.13 4.41 7.85
CA ASP A 200 -24.65 3.43 8.81
C ASP A 200 -23.56 2.75 9.66
N GLY A 201 -22.29 3.13 9.45
CA GLY A 201 -21.12 2.62 10.16
C GLY A 201 -20.53 1.34 9.58
N ARG A 202 -21.09 0.78 8.48
CA ARG A 202 -20.43 -0.32 7.76
C ARG A 202 -19.12 0.14 7.15
N VAL A 203 -18.18 -0.79 7.03
CA VAL A 203 -16.85 -0.53 6.45
C VAL A 203 -16.66 -1.40 5.22
N TYR A 204 -16.29 -0.78 4.11
CA TYR A 204 -15.91 -1.48 2.87
C TYR A 204 -14.40 -1.44 2.80
N ALA A 205 -13.74 -2.60 2.86
CA ALA A 205 -12.28 -2.67 2.96
C ALA A 205 -11.69 -3.63 1.93
N LEU A 206 -10.42 -3.42 1.60
CA LEU A 206 -9.64 -4.36 0.83
C LEU A 206 -8.96 -5.37 1.75
N THR A 207 -8.94 -6.65 1.36
CA THR A 207 -8.16 -7.72 2.01
C THR A 207 -7.46 -8.58 0.97
N GLN A 208 -6.38 -9.26 1.35
CA GLN A 208 -5.54 -10.03 0.42
C GLN A 208 -5.32 -11.48 0.87
N GLU A 209 -5.28 -12.42 -0.07
CA GLU A 209 -5.01 -13.82 0.24
C GLU A 209 -4.16 -14.48 -0.85
N PHE A 210 -3.28 -15.40 -0.47
CA PHE A 210 -2.63 -16.27 -1.44
C PHE A 210 -3.61 -17.29 -2.00
N ARG A 211 -3.83 -17.24 -3.32
CA ARG A 211 -4.66 -18.19 -4.03
C ARG A 211 -3.87 -19.14 -4.91
N PHE A 212 -4.36 -20.37 -4.97
CA PHE A 212 -3.70 -21.50 -5.65
C PHE A 212 -4.54 -22.08 -6.81
N ASN A 213 -5.69 -21.48 -7.11
CA ASN A 213 -6.52 -21.88 -8.24
C ASN A 213 -5.87 -21.48 -9.58
N THR A 214 -6.42 -22.03 -10.65
CA THR A 214 -6.06 -21.68 -12.02
C THR A 214 -7.31 -21.23 -12.78
N TYR A 215 -7.10 -20.48 -13.85
CA TYR A 215 -8.18 -19.97 -14.70
C TYR A 215 -8.06 -20.57 -16.10
N PRO A 216 -9.12 -21.23 -16.62
CA PRO A 216 -9.14 -21.67 -18.01
C PRO A 216 -8.84 -20.50 -18.96
N ASN A 217 -7.99 -20.73 -19.96
CA ASN A 217 -7.58 -19.72 -20.95
C ASN A 217 -6.81 -18.50 -20.42
N ARG A 218 -6.42 -18.47 -19.14
CA ARG A 218 -5.60 -17.40 -18.54
C ARG A 218 -4.33 -17.97 -17.92
N LYS A 219 -3.48 -18.58 -18.76
CA LYS A 219 -2.25 -19.27 -18.33
C LYS A 219 -1.20 -18.34 -17.70
N GLN A 220 -1.28 -17.03 -17.96
CA GLN A 220 -0.44 -16.04 -17.31
C GLN A 220 -0.75 -15.91 -15.81
N LEU A 221 -1.99 -16.21 -15.42
CA LEU A 221 -2.40 -16.25 -14.03
C LEU A 221 -1.94 -17.57 -13.38
N ARG A 222 -0.64 -17.64 -13.07
CA ARG A 222 0.01 -18.78 -12.40
C ARG A 222 -0.09 -18.71 -10.87
N PRO A 223 -0.42 -19.81 -10.16
CA PRO A 223 -0.38 -19.85 -8.70
C PRO A 223 1.04 -20.14 -8.14
N PRO A 224 1.31 -19.83 -6.86
CA PRO A 224 0.49 -18.98 -5.99
C PRO A 224 0.48 -17.53 -6.45
N ARG A 225 -0.61 -16.82 -6.18
CA ARG A 225 -0.75 -15.40 -6.43
C ARG A 225 -1.40 -14.72 -5.25
N LEU A 226 -1.04 -13.46 -5.00
CA LEU A 226 -1.75 -12.58 -4.10
C LEU A 226 -2.98 -12.03 -4.83
N ASP A 227 -4.17 -12.39 -4.35
CA ASP A 227 -5.44 -11.91 -4.89
C ASP A 227 -6.11 -10.98 -3.87
N ASP A 228 -6.73 -9.91 -4.38
CA ASP A 228 -7.45 -8.93 -3.59
C ASP A 228 -8.96 -9.27 -3.48
N PHE A 229 -9.55 -8.83 -2.38
CA PHE A 229 -10.95 -9.01 -2.06
C PHE A 229 -11.55 -7.72 -1.52
N ALA A 230 -12.77 -7.42 -1.95
CA ALA A 230 -13.60 -6.40 -1.33
C ALA A 230 -14.43 -7.06 -0.23
N VAL A 231 -14.35 -6.54 1.00
CA VAL A 231 -15.13 -7.01 2.15
C VAL A 231 -16.04 -5.93 2.67
N ILE A 232 -17.19 -6.33 3.21
CA ILE A 232 -18.08 -5.46 4.00
C ILE A 232 -18.04 -5.92 5.44
N LEU A 233 -17.67 -5.02 6.35
CA LEU A 233 -17.73 -5.22 7.78
C LEU A 233 -18.98 -4.53 8.35
N SER A 234 -19.62 -5.16 9.32
CA SER A 234 -20.64 -4.53 10.17
C SER A 234 -20.03 -3.38 10.98
N PRO A 235 -20.85 -2.47 11.55
CA PRO A 235 -20.37 -1.46 12.50
C PRO A 235 -19.57 -2.01 13.69
N ASP A 236 -19.76 -3.29 14.03
CA ASP A 236 -19.06 -4.02 15.10
C ASP A 236 -17.80 -4.77 14.62
N GLY A 237 -17.33 -4.53 13.39
CA GLY A 237 -16.11 -5.13 12.83
C GLY A 237 -16.23 -6.58 12.36
N LYS A 238 -17.43 -7.15 12.28
CA LYS A 238 -17.66 -8.51 11.75
C LYS A 238 -17.81 -8.51 10.24
N GLU A 239 -17.14 -9.44 9.56
CA GLU A 239 -17.29 -9.64 8.12
C GLU A 239 -18.72 -10.12 7.78
N ILE A 240 -19.39 -9.38 6.90
CA ILE A 240 -20.73 -9.67 6.38
C ILE A 240 -20.65 -10.25 4.97
N LYS A 241 -19.73 -9.72 4.16
CA LYS A 241 -19.58 -10.10 2.75
C LYS A 241 -18.12 -10.04 2.34
N ARG A 242 -17.74 -10.92 1.41
CA ARG A 242 -16.40 -11.01 0.82
C ARG A 242 -16.50 -11.40 -0.65
N VAL A 243 -15.91 -10.60 -1.52
CA VAL A 243 -15.94 -10.77 -2.97
C VAL A 243 -14.52 -10.79 -3.50
N SER A 244 -14.13 -11.86 -4.22
CA SER A 244 -12.84 -11.88 -4.93
C SER A 244 -12.91 -10.93 -6.12
N ILE A 245 -12.04 -9.92 -6.12
CA ILE A 245 -12.03 -8.86 -7.15
C ILE A 245 -11.56 -9.44 -8.48
N LEU A 246 -10.54 -10.30 -8.46
CA LEU A 246 -10.04 -10.96 -9.67
C LEU A 246 -11.09 -11.89 -10.29
N ASP A 247 -11.81 -12.68 -9.47
CA ASP A 247 -12.92 -13.50 -9.96
C ASP A 247 -14.03 -12.63 -10.56
N ALA A 248 -14.39 -11.52 -9.91
CA ALA A 248 -15.39 -10.58 -10.39
C ALA A 248 -14.99 -9.94 -11.73
N LEU A 249 -13.70 -9.61 -11.92
CA LEU A 249 -13.16 -9.09 -13.17
C LEU A 249 -13.19 -10.16 -14.27
N ILE A 250 -12.74 -11.38 -13.98
CA ILE A 250 -12.70 -12.48 -14.96
C ILE A 250 -14.11 -12.92 -15.41
N LYS A 251 -15.11 -12.84 -14.54
CA LYS A 251 -16.52 -13.13 -14.87
C LYS A 251 -17.19 -11.99 -15.65
N SER A 252 -16.54 -10.82 -15.77
CA SER A 252 -17.11 -9.63 -16.38
C SER A 252 -16.88 -9.54 -17.90
N ASN A 253 -17.53 -8.57 -18.53
CA ASN A 253 -17.24 -8.20 -19.91
C ASN A 253 -15.87 -7.50 -20.07
N TYR A 254 -15.21 -7.19 -18.96
CA TYR A 254 -13.88 -6.57 -18.88
C TYR A 254 -12.77 -7.58 -18.61
N ALA A 255 -13.06 -8.89 -18.69
CA ALA A 255 -12.10 -9.95 -18.37
C ALA A 255 -10.81 -9.88 -19.20
N ASN A 256 -10.82 -9.28 -20.39
CA ASN A 256 -9.63 -9.06 -21.23
C ASN A 256 -8.68 -8.01 -20.67
N MET A 257 -9.15 -7.14 -19.76
CA MET A 257 -8.29 -6.13 -19.18
C MET A 257 -7.17 -6.71 -18.30
N VAL A 258 -7.36 -7.91 -17.75
CA VAL A 258 -6.32 -8.65 -17.01
C VAL A 258 -5.13 -9.03 -17.89
N ASP A 259 -5.31 -9.09 -19.22
CA ASP A 259 -4.23 -9.44 -20.15
C ASP A 259 -3.23 -8.30 -20.35
N PHE A 260 -3.54 -7.10 -19.85
CA PHE A 260 -2.60 -5.99 -19.82
C PHE A 260 -1.69 -6.00 -18.58
N ALA A 261 -1.75 -7.04 -17.75
CA ALA A 261 -0.85 -7.21 -16.62
C ALA A 261 0.61 -7.11 -17.08
N PRO A 262 1.40 -6.18 -16.53
CA PRO A 262 2.81 -6.10 -16.86
C PRO A 262 3.54 -7.33 -16.32
N TYR A 263 4.67 -7.67 -16.94
CA TYR A 263 5.40 -8.90 -16.60
C TYR A 263 5.89 -8.94 -15.14
N PHE A 264 6.03 -7.79 -14.47
CA PHE A 264 6.47 -7.71 -13.08
C PHE A 264 5.33 -7.94 -12.08
N ALA A 265 4.07 -7.82 -12.49
CA ALA A 265 2.89 -7.97 -11.63
C ALA A 265 2.44 -9.44 -11.50
N ASN A 266 3.24 -10.41 -11.96
CA ASN A 266 2.82 -11.80 -12.07
C ASN A 266 2.34 -12.43 -10.74
N GLU A 267 2.86 -11.97 -9.61
CA GLU A 267 2.51 -12.44 -8.27
C GLU A 267 1.47 -11.58 -7.54
N ASP A 268 1.26 -10.33 -7.95
CA ASP A 268 0.31 -9.36 -7.39
C ASP A 268 -0.32 -8.58 -8.56
N ILE A 269 -1.32 -9.20 -9.20
CA ILE A 269 -1.74 -8.83 -10.56
C ILE A 269 -2.54 -7.52 -10.58
N LEU A 270 -3.46 -7.36 -9.63
CA LEU A 270 -4.31 -6.19 -9.57
C LEU A 270 -3.62 -5.06 -8.80
N HIS A 271 -2.94 -5.42 -7.71
CA HIS A 271 -2.45 -4.49 -6.70
C HIS A 271 -3.53 -3.46 -6.38
N THR A 272 -4.69 -3.94 -5.92
CA THR A 272 -5.82 -3.06 -5.64
C THR A 272 -5.46 -2.16 -4.48
N ASN A 273 -5.46 -0.84 -4.70
CA ASN A 273 -4.96 0.13 -3.72
C ASN A 273 -6.01 1.10 -3.21
N THR A 274 -7.23 1.07 -3.75
CA THR A 274 -8.36 1.91 -3.30
C THR A 274 -9.66 1.12 -3.35
N ILE A 275 -10.51 1.36 -2.35
CA ILE A 275 -11.92 0.96 -2.35
C ILE A 275 -12.78 2.14 -1.88
N GLN A 276 -13.42 2.79 -2.83
CA GLN A 276 -14.30 3.93 -2.58
C GLN A 276 -15.76 3.48 -2.64
N LEU A 277 -16.53 3.76 -1.58
CA LEU A 277 -17.97 3.48 -1.55
C LEU A 277 -18.71 4.48 -2.43
N ILE A 278 -19.51 3.97 -3.37
CA ILE A 278 -20.53 4.77 -4.04
C ILE A 278 -21.70 4.90 -3.06
N ASP A 279 -21.85 6.09 -2.48
CA ASP A 279 -22.94 6.45 -1.58
C ASP A 279 -24.16 7.01 -2.35
N ASP A 280 -25.24 7.35 -1.64
CA ASP A 280 -26.44 7.90 -2.27
C ASP A 280 -26.18 9.23 -3.01
N LYS A 281 -25.24 10.04 -2.51
CA LYS A 281 -24.92 11.36 -3.05
C LYS A 281 -24.18 11.24 -4.39
N THR A 282 -23.21 10.34 -4.47
CA THR A 282 -22.39 10.09 -5.66
C THR A 282 -23.15 9.25 -6.68
N ALA A 283 -23.92 8.25 -6.25
CA ALA A 283 -24.79 7.45 -7.11
C ALA A 283 -25.82 8.29 -7.87
N ALA A 284 -26.23 9.44 -7.33
CA ALA A 284 -27.23 10.31 -7.96
C ALA A 284 -26.81 10.80 -9.35
N ASN A 285 -25.50 11.00 -9.59
CA ASN A 285 -24.97 11.52 -10.85
C ASN A 285 -23.92 10.61 -11.51
N PHE A 286 -23.47 9.55 -10.84
CA PHE A 286 -22.49 8.63 -11.39
C PHE A 286 -23.16 7.55 -12.26
N ALA A 287 -22.87 7.55 -13.56
CA ALA A 287 -23.58 6.73 -14.54
C ALA A 287 -23.27 5.21 -14.48
N TYR A 288 -22.26 4.79 -13.72
CA TYR A 288 -21.65 3.47 -13.84
C TYR A 288 -21.81 2.55 -12.63
N GLY A 289 -22.42 3.06 -11.55
CA GLY A 289 -22.65 2.29 -10.33
C GLY A 289 -23.87 2.80 -9.58
N LYS A 290 -24.34 2.01 -8.61
CA LYS A 290 -25.42 2.38 -7.70
C LYS A 290 -24.89 2.48 -6.27
N ALA A 291 -25.69 3.06 -5.38
CA ALA A 291 -25.35 3.11 -3.96
C ALA A 291 -25.09 1.69 -3.42
N GLY A 292 -23.98 1.51 -2.69
CA GLY A 292 -23.51 0.22 -2.17
C GLY A 292 -22.56 -0.55 -3.08
N ASP A 293 -22.39 -0.13 -4.34
CA ASP A 293 -21.27 -0.57 -5.18
C ASP A 293 -19.98 0.15 -4.74
N VAL A 294 -18.83 -0.33 -5.22
CA VAL A 294 -17.54 0.28 -4.92
C VAL A 294 -16.73 0.59 -6.17
N VAL A 295 -16.02 1.72 -6.16
CA VAL A 295 -14.96 2.04 -7.12
C VAL A 295 -13.64 1.48 -6.62
N LEU A 296 -12.89 0.86 -7.51
CA LEU A 296 -11.61 0.21 -7.26
C LEU A 296 -10.54 0.78 -8.18
N SER A 297 -9.32 0.89 -7.68
CA SER A 297 -8.13 1.16 -8.49
C SER A 297 -7.23 -0.06 -8.53
N PHE A 298 -6.91 -0.54 -9.73
CA PHE A 298 -5.91 -1.59 -9.98
C PHE A 298 -4.63 -0.91 -10.44
N ARG A 299 -3.69 -0.70 -9.51
CA ARG A 299 -2.49 0.13 -9.73
C ARG A 299 -1.66 -0.37 -10.90
N ASP A 300 -1.32 -1.66 -10.87
CA ASP A 300 -0.38 -2.26 -11.83
C ASP A 300 -1.00 -2.42 -13.23
N LEU A 301 -2.33 -2.48 -13.28
CA LEU A 301 -3.07 -2.49 -14.54
C LEU A 301 -3.43 -1.10 -15.06
N GLY A 302 -3.25 -0.02 -14.30
CA GLY A 302 -3.71 1.29 -14.73
C GLY A 302 -5.23 1.38 -14.95
N ILE A 303 -6.02 0.61 -14.20
CA ILE A 303 -7.47 0.49 -14.38
C ILE A 303 -8.21 1.09 -13.18
N ILE A 304 -9.31 1.78 -13.46
CA ILE A 304 -10.37 2.09 -12.49
C ILE A 304 -11.57 1.23 -12.84
N ALA A 305 -12.22 0.62 -11.85
CA ALA A 305 -13.35 -0.27 -12.05
C ALA A 305 -14.47 -0.04 -11.03
N VAL A 306 -15.71 -0.35 -11.42
CA VAL A 306 -16.85 -0.44 -10.50
C VAL A 306 -17.16 -1.92 -10.27
N LEU A 307 -17.17 -2.31 -9.00
CA LEU A 307 -17.61 -3.61 -8.54
C LEU A 307 -19.04 -3.49 -8.01
N ASP A 308 -19.97 -4.18 -8.68
CA ASP A 308 -21.29 -4.40 -8.12
C ASP A 308 -21.17 -5.42 -6.99
N MET A 309 -21.30 -4.93 -5.75
CA MET A 309 -21.11 -5.75 -4.56
C MET A 309 -22.18 -6.82 -4.46
N ASP A 310 -23.39 -6.62 -4.97
CA ASP A 310 -24.48 -7.60 -4.92
C ASP A 310 -24.33 -8.69 -5.98
N ALA A 311 -24.02 -8.29 -7.21
CA ALA A 311 -23.84 -9.20 -8.34
C ALA A 311 -22.45 -9.88 -8.36
N GLU A 312 -21.51 -9.43 -7.52
CA GLU A 312 -20.13 -9.91 -7.42
C GLU A 312 -19.40 -9.89 -8.77
N LYS A 313 -19.56 -8.77 -9.50
CA LYS A 313 -19.13 -8.62 -10.88
C LYS A 313 -18.69 -7.19 -11.15
N ILE A 314 -17.60 -7.04 -11.91
CA ILE A 314 -17.21 -5.74 -12.46
C ILE A 314 -18.24 -5.32 -13.52
N THR A 315 -18.91 -4.18 -13.31
CA THR A 315 -19.96 -3.64 -14.18
C THR A 315 -19.47 -2.54 -15.10
N TRP A 316 -18.39 -1.86 -14.72
CA TRP A 316 -17.70 -0.87 -15.52
C TRP A 316 -16.21 -0.90 -15.22
N ALA A 317 -15.38 -0.63 -16.23
CA ALA A 317 -13.95 -0.41 -16.05
C ALA A 317 -13.39 0.46 -17.17
N THR A 318 -12.38 1.26 -16.86
CA THR A 318 -11.70 2.13 -17.82
C THR A 318 -10.19 2.17 -17.57
N ARG A 319 -9.46 2.57 -18.62
CA ARG A 319 -8.05 2.94 -18.59
C ARG A 319 -7.90 4.29 -19.27
N GLY A 320 -7.05 5.14 -18.74
CA GLY A 320 -6.77 6.44 -19.33
C GLY A 320 -5.30 6.81 -19.24
N PRO A 321 -4.96 8.09 -19.44
CA PRO A 321 -3.58 8.54 -19.57
C PRO A 321 -2.84 8.66 -18.23
N TRP A 322 -3.16 7.82 -17.24
CA TRP A 322 -2.54 7.79 -15.91
C TRP A 322 -1.64 6.58 -15.71
N LEU A 323 -0.76 6.64 -14.72
CA LEU A 323 0.16 5.55 -14.39
C LEU A 323 0.37 5.43 -12.88
N GLY A 324 0.19 4.22 -12.37
CA GLY A 324 0.40 3.89 -10.96
C GLY A 324 -0.59 4.58 -10.03
N GLN A 325 -1.76 4.93 -10.54
CA GLN A 325 -2.78 5.77 -9.92
C GLN A 325 -3.27 5.23 -8.57
N HIS A 326 -3.70 6.14 -7.72
CA HIS A 326 -4.31 5.90 -6.42
C HIS A 326 -5.59 6.74 -6.29
N ASP A 327 -6.43 6.31 -5.36
CA ASP A 327 -7.50 7.11 -4.76
C ASP A 327 -8.52 7.72 -5.76
N PRO A 328 -9.15 6.91 -6.63
CA PRO A 328 -10.32 7.35 -7.38
C PRO A 328 -11.50 7.63 -6.46
N ASP A 329 -11.87 8.91 -6.35
CA ASP A 329 -13.08 9.36 -5.66
C ASP A 329 -14.16 9.77 -6.65
N VAL A 330 -15.35 9.18 -6.53
CA VAL A 330 -16.52 9.67 -7.25
C VAL A 330 -16.98 10.97 -6.59
N LEU A 331 -17.05 12.03 -7.37
CA LEU A 331 -17.54 13.32 -6.93
C LEU A 331 -19.07 13.40 -7.07
N PRO A 332 -19.75 14.27 -6.31
CA PRO A 332 -21.21 14.44 -6.40
C PRO A 332 -21.73 14.85 -7.79
N ASN A 333 -20.89 15.39 -8.67
CA ASN A 333 -21.23 15.71 -10.06
C ASN A 333 -21.14 14.50 -11.00
N GLY A 334 -20.72 13.32 -10.53
CA GLY A 334 -20.53 12.11 -11.31
C GLY A 334 -19.17 11.98 -11.99
N GLU A 335 -18.26 12.93 -11.78
CA GLU A 335 -16.87 12.84 -12.23
C GLU A 335 -16.01 12.08 -11.23
N ILE A 336 -14.79 11.70 -11.64
CA ILE A 336 -13.83 10.99 -10.79
C ILE A 336 -12.63 11.89 -10.54
N LEU A 337 -12.26 12.10 -9.28
CA LEU A 337 -11.01 12.70 -8.87
C LEU A 337 -9.99 11.57 -8.64
N LEU A 338 -8.75 11.74 -9.09
CA LEU A 338 -7.76 10.66 -9.14
C LEU A 338 -6.37 11.20 -8.84
N PHE A 339 -5.63 10.52 -7.98
CA PHE A 339 -4.20 10.75 -7.82
C PHE A 339 -3.43 9.96 -8.88
N ASP A 340 -2.75 10.65 -9.80
CA ASP A 340 -1.93 10.04 -10.84
C ASP A 340 -0.45 10.18 -10.46
N ASN A 341 0.10 9.13 -9.85
CA ASN A 341 1.42 9.17 -9.22
C ASN A 341 2.56 9.43 -10.19
N GLN A 342 2.46 8.94 -11.43
CA GLN A 342 3.58 8.97 -12.38
C GLN A 342 3.21 9.55 -13.74
N GLY A 343 1.99 10.04 -13.96
CA GLY A 343 1.54 10.47 -15.30
C GLY A 343 2.08 11.81 -15.80
N GLN A 344 2.84 12.57 -15.00
CA GLN A 344 3.44 13.84 -15.42
C GLN A 344 4.86 13.66 -15.97
N PHE A 345 4.98 13.33 -17.25
CA PHE A 345 6.29 13.14 -17.90
C PHE A 345 6.82 14.37 -18.64
N ALA A 346 5.96 15.37 -18.88
CA ALA A 346 6.29 16.48 -19.77
C ALA A 346 7.32 17.46 -19.18
N ASP A 347 7.45 17.51 -17.85
CA ASP A 347 8.32 18.43 -17.14
C ASP A 347 8.93 17.72 -15.91
N PRO A 348 10.14 17.15 -16.04
CA PRO A 348 10.81 16.45 -14.94
C PRO A 348 11.13 17.35 -13.73
N ASP A 349 11.33 18.65 -13.95
CA ASP A 349 11.66 19.60 -12.88
C ASP A 349 10.42 19.87 -12.01
N ALA A 350 9.23 19.75 -12.59
CA ALA A 350 7.95 19.90 -11.92
C ALA A 350 7.49 18.67 -11.10
N GLY A 351 8.16 17.53 -11.25
CA GLY A 351 7.79 16.26 -10.63
C GLY A 351 6.83 15.42 -11.47
N PHE A 352 6.62 14.18 -11.03
CA PHE A 352 5.95 13.14 -11.81
C PHE A 352 4.47 12.95 -11.48
N SER A 353 4.00 13.53 -10.38
CA SER A 353 2.63 13.36 -9.91
C SER A 353 1.71 14.49 -10.35
N ARG A 354 0.42 14.18 -10.49
CA ARG A 354 -0.64 15.14 -10.75
C ARG A 354 -1.96 14.64 -10.18
N ILE A 355 -2.88 15.55 -9.91
CA ILE A 355 -4.28 15.21 -9.63
C ILE A 355 -5.09 15.43 -10.89
N LEU A 356 -5.98 14.49 -11.21
CA LEU A 356 -6.87 14.55 -12.36
C LEU A 356 -8.32 14.53 -11.90
N GLN A 357 -9.14 15.42 -12.45
CA GLN A 357 -10.58 15.24 -12.48
C GLN A 357 -10.98 14.78 -13.87
N ILE A 358 -11.73 13.68 -13.94
CA ILE A 358 -12.04 12.98 -15.19
C ILE A 358 -13.56 12.82 -15.28
N ASP A 359 -14.12 13.22 -16.42
CA ASP A 359 -15.48 12.82 -16.79
C ASP A 359 -15.45 11.38 -17.33
N PRO A 360 -16.00 10.39 -16.60
CA PRO A 360 -15.93 8.99 -17.01
C PRO A 360 -16.80 8.68 -18.24
N GLN A 361 -17.71 9.57 -18.64
CA GLN A 361 -18.55 9.42 -19.84
C GLN A 361 -17.81 9.78 -21.11
N THR A 362 -17.00 10.84 -21.07
CA THR A 362 -16.25 11.34 -22.23
C THR A 362 -14.77 10.98 -22.20
N ASN A 363 -14.27 10.52 -21.05
CA ASN A 363 -12.84 10.36 -20.72
C ASN A 363 -12.06 11.68 -20.81
N ALA A 364 -12.73 12.83 -20.73
CA ALA A 364 -12.08 14.12 -20.72
C ALA A 364 -11.45 14.38 -19.34
N ILE A 365 -10.24 14.93 -19.32
CA ILE A 365 -9.67 15.55 -18.13
C ILE A 365 -10.30 16.94 -18.02
N THR A 366 -11.21 17.11 -17.06
CA THR A 366 -11.98 18.35 -16.85
C THR A 366 -11.24 19.35 -15.97
N TRP A 367 -10.35 18.85 -15.11
CA TRP A 367 -9.44 19.64 -14.28
C TRP A 367 -8.16 18.87 -13.99
N GLN A 368 -7.05 19.58 -13.74
CA GLN A 368 -5.82 18.98 -13.27
C GLN A 368 -5.04 19.92 -12.34
N TYR A 369 -4.38 19.35 -11.35
CA TYR A 369 -3.31 20.01 -10.59
C TYR A 369 -1.98 19.29 -10.84
N LYS A 370 -0.91 20.06 -11.02
CA LYS A 370 0.45 19.56 -11.23
C LYS A 370 1.47 20.47 -10.58
N GLY A 371 2.61 19.91 -10.23
CA GLY A 371 3.76 20.70 -9.76
C GLY A 371 4.33 21.60 -10.85
N ASN A 372 5.29 22.43 -10.46
CA ASN A 372 6.13 23.25 -11.32
C ASN A 372 7.57 23.27 -10.77
N ALA A 373 8.51 23.92 -11.46
CA ALA A 373 9.92 23.92 -11.05
C ALA A 373 10.17 24.50 -9.64
N ASP A 374 9.35 25.45 -9.19
CA ASP A 374 9.48 26.05 -7.85
C ASP A 374 8.72 25.23 -6.78
N GLN A 375 7.63 24.59 -7.19
CA GLN A 375 6.75 23.78 -6.34
C GLN A 375 6.61 22.40 -6.94
N LYS A 376 7.68 21.60 -6.82
CA LYS A 376 7.71 20.22 -7.31
C LYS A 376 6.61 19.40 -6.63
N PHE A 377 5.93 18.55 -7.38
CA PHE A 377 4.92 17.63 -6.87
C PHE A 377 5.25 16.18 -7.28
N ASP A 378 5.57 15.35 -6.28
CA ASP A 378 6.13 14.02 -6.50
C ASP A 378 5.79 13.06 -5.36
N SER A 379 4.95 12.08 -5.66
CA SER A 379 4.70 10.91 -4.84
C SER A 379 4.52 9.71 -5.78
N ASN A 380 5.61 9.01 -6.08
CA ASN A 380 5.62 7.93 -7.08
C ASN A 380 4.79 6.69 -6.67
N ILE A 381 4.41 6.58 -5.40
CA ILE A 381 3.53 5.56 -4.81
C ILE A 381 2.67 6.19 -3.69
N ARG A 382 1.62 5.48 -3.25
CA ARG A 382 0.69 5.91 -2.18
C ARG A 382 0.02 7.23 -2.56
N ALA A 383 -0.24 8.08 -1.56
CA ALA A 383 -0.93 9.36 -1.67
C ALA A 383 -2.43 9.23 -1.91
N ASP A 384 -3.12 10.30 -1.57
CA ASP A 384 -4.55 10.46 -1.67
C ASP A 384 -4.88 11.92 -1.99
N GLN A 385 -6.17 12.19 -2.18
CA GLN A 385 -6.71 13.53 -2.28
C GLN A 385 -8.11 13.57 -1.67
N GLN A 386 -8.61 14.77 -1.38
CA GLN A 386 -9.99 14.97 -0.97
C GLN A 386 -10.53 16.28 -1.56
N ARG A 387 -11.61 16.21 -2.34
CA ARG A 387 -12.37 17.42 -2.71
C ARG A 387 -13.10 17.97 -1.48
N LEU A 388 -12.81 19.22 -1.14
CA LEU A 388 -13.36 19.92 0.03
C LEU A 388 -14.67 20.65 -0.31
N ALA A 389 -15.41 21.04 0.74
CA ALA A 389 -16.72 21.67 0.59
C ALA A 389 -16.68 23.06 -0.08
N ASN A 390 -15.61 23.83 0.12
CA ASN A 390 -15.36 25.10 -0.57
C ASN A 390 -14.93 24.93 -2.06
N GLY A 391 -14.76 23.69 -2.52
CA GLY A 391 -14.31 23.38 -3.88
C GLY A 391 -12.79 23.27 -4.03
N ASN A 392 -12.00 23.53 -2.99
CA ASN A 392 -10.56 23.23 -3.00
C ASN A 392 -10.30 21.73 -2.93
N THR A 393 -9.06 21.32 -3.17
CA THR A 393 -8.63 19.92 -3.03
C THR A 393 -7.52 19.84 -1.98
N LEU A 394 -7.74 19.05 -0.93
CA LEU A 394 -6.66 18.60 -0.04
C LEU A 394 -5.90 17.47 -0.74
N ILE A 395 -4.58 17.48 -0.67
CA ILE A 395 -3.69 16.52 -1.32
C ILE A 395 -2.68 16.03 -0.28
N THR A 396 -2.54 14.71 -0.16
CA THR A 396 -1.45 14.10 0.59
C THR A 396 -0.30 13.76 -0.33
N GLU A 397 0.78 14.53 -0.31
CA GLU A 397 2.02 14.17 -1.00
C GLU A 397 2.84 13.21 -0.14
N SER A 398 2.54 11.91 -0.28
CA SER A 398 3.02 10.88 0.64
C SER A 398 4.54 10.85 0.80
N SER A 399 5.29 10.69 -0.29
CA SER A 399 6.76 10.66 -0.25
C SER A 399 7.39 12.02 0.07
N GLY A 400 6.62 13.10 0.02
CA GLY A 400 7.06 14.44 0.44
C GLY A 400 6.90 14.67 1.94
N GLY A 401 6.13 13.83 2.63
CA GLY A 401 5.74 14.08 4.02
C GLY A 401 4.94 15.38 4.15
N ARG A 402 4.18 15.74 3.12
CA ARG A 402 3.57 17.07 2.94
C ARG A 402 2.08 16.96 2.63
N LEU A 403 1.29 17.87 3.18
CA LEU A 403 -0.13 18.06 2.88
C LEU A 403 -0.34 19.43 2.25
N LEU A 404 -1.18 19.51 1.21
CA LEU A 404 -1.47 20.73 0.47
C LEU A 404 -2.96 20.92 0.30
N GLU A 405 -3.45 22.14 0.48
CA GLU A 405 -4.77 22.54 -0.01
C GLU A 405 -4.61 23.45 -1.22
N VAL A 406 -5.21 23.07 -2.35
CA VAL A 406 -5.13 23.82 -3.60
C VAL A 406 -6.49 24.30 -4.06
N THR A 407 -6.55 25.53 -4.55
CA THR A 407 -7.75 26.06 -5.19
C THR A 407 -8.00 25.42 -6.56
N ASP A 408 -9.17 25.66 -7.14
CA ASP A 408 -9.48 25.23 -8.51
C ASP A 408 -8.51 25.82 -9.56
N SER A 409 -7.90 26.97 -9.28
CA SER A 409 -6.85 27.53 -10.16
C SER A 409 -5.45 26.96 -9.90
N GLY A 410 -5.29 26.05 -8.93
CA GLY A 410 -4.02 25.44 -8.56
C GLY A 410 -3.15 26.29 -7.62
N GLU A 411 -3.72 27.29 -6.95
CA GLU A 411 -3.00 28.05 -5.93
C GLU A 411 -2.94 27.24 -4.62
N ILE A 412 -1.74 27.06 -4.06
CA ILE A 412 -1.58 26.47 -2.71
C ILE A 412 -1.99 27.52 -1.68
N VAL A 413 -3.07 27.26 -0.95
CA VAL A 413 -3.64 28.16 0.07
C VAL A 413 -3.45 27.66 1.50
N TRP A 414 -3.08 26.39 1.65
CA TRP A 414 -2.60 25.83 2.90
C TRP A 414 -1.52 24.77 2.61
N GLU A 415 -0.43 24.78 3.37
CA GLU A 415 0.64 23.79 3.26
C GLU A 415 1.15 23.41 4.65
N PHE A 416 1.29 22.10 4.85
CA PHE A 416 1.84 21.52 6.06
C PHE A 416 2.92 20.50 5.73
N HIS A 417 4.08 20.62 6.36
CA HIS A 417 5.14 19.62 6.32
C HIS A 417 5.19 18.87 7.64
N ASN A 418 5.14 17.54 7.57
CA ASN A 418 5.26 16.69 8.76
C ASN A 418 6.52 17.09 9.54
N PRO A 419 6.45 17.38 10.85
CA PRO A 419 7.60 17.87 11.61
C PRO A 419 8.64 16.80 11.96
N ILE A 420 8.29 15.51 11.82
CA ILE A 420 9.18 14.40 12.19
C ILE A 420 10.35 14.30 11.22
N ARG A 421 11.57 14.24 11.76
CA ARG A 421 12.82 14.11 11.01
C ARG A 421 13.72 13.06 11.65
N ARG A 422 14.47 12.32 10.83
CA ARG A 422 15.60 11.49 11.29
C ARG A 422 16.80 11.65 10.39
N ASP A 423 17.98 11.26 10.85
CA ASP A 423 19.17 11.22 10.00
C ASP A 423 19.05 10.13 8.94
N ASP A 424 19.53 10.41 7.74
CA ASP A 424 19.66 9.42 6.68
C ASP A 424 20.89 8.53 6.96
N PRO A 425 20.70 7.22 7.24
CA PRO A 425 21.80 6.33 7.60
C PRO A 425 22.75 6.06 6.43
N ASP A 426 22.33 6.32 5.19
CA ASP A 426 23.11 6.10 3.97
C ASP A 426 23.73 7.41 3.44
N ASN A 427 23.21 8.58 3.86
CA ASN A 427 23.68 9.90 3.41
C ASN A 427 23.93 10.86 4.58
N PRO A 428 25.15 10.88 5.18
CA PRO A 428 25.47 11.75 6.31
C PRO A 428 25.17 13.23 6.06
N GLY A 429 24.46 13.87 7.00
CA GLY A 429 24.05 15.27 6.90
C GLY A 429 22.76 15.51 6.09
N LYS A 430 22.13 14.45 5.57
CA LYS A 430 20.78 14.50 5.02
C LYS A 430 19.76 14.00 6.04
N LYS A 431 18.54 14.50 5.93
CA LYS A 431 17.41 14.12 6.77
C LYS A 431 16.40 13.31 5.96
N LEU A 432 15.73 12.40 6.64
CA LEU A 432 14.54 11.70 6.15
C LEU A 432 13.29 12.28 6.85
N VAL A 433 12.17 12.24 6.13
CA VAL A 433 10.81 12.53 6.61
C VAL A 433 9.97 11.26 6.47
N PRO A 434 9.10 10.92 7.44
CA PRO A 434 8.21 9.78 7.27
C PRO A 434 7.15 10.10 6.20
N VAL A 435 6.73 9.08 5.48
CA VAL A 435 5.64 9.22 4.51
C VAL A 435 4.34 9.55 5.25
N VAL A 436 3.51 10.40 4.67
CA VAL A 436 2.12 10.60 5.14
C VAL A 436 1.24 9.74 4.25
N SER A 437 0.64 8.68 4.77
CA SER A 437 -0.02 7.70 3.90
C SER A 437 -1.44 8.13 3.50
N GLN A 438 -2.16 8.80 4.39
CA GLN A 438 -3.53 9.26 4.17
C GLN A 438 -3.82 10.51 5.02
N ALA A 439 -4.64 11.43 4.52
CA ALA A 439 -5.15 12.57 5.29
C ALA A 439 -6.61 12.93 4.99
N GLU A 440 -7.28 13.56 5.95
CA GLU A 440 -8.68 13.98 5.85
C GLU A 440 -8.87 15.36 6.51
N ARG A 441 -9.44 16.32 5.78
CA ARG A 441 -9.94 17.59 6.36
C ARG A 441 -11.35 17.37 6.90
N ILE A 442 -11.46 17.39 8.21
CA ILE A 442 -12.70 17.23 8.95
C ILE A 442 -13.28 18.62 9.23
N SER A 443 -14.29 19.01 8.48
CA SER A 443 -14.98 20.31 8.57
C SER A 443 -16.45 20.20 9.03
N ASP A 444 -16.88 18.98 9.35
CA ASP A 444 -18.24 18.67 9.82
C ASP A 444 -18.31 18.54 11.35
N ALA A 445 -19.45 18.05 11.86
CA ALA A 445 -19.73 17.90 13.29
C ALA A 445 -18.71 17.01 14.04
N ARG A 446 -17.93 16.18 13.33
CA ARG A 446 -16.85 15.40 13.95
C ARG A 446 -15.74 16.30 14.49
N ALA A 447 -15.46 17.45 13.86
CA ALA A 447 -14.46 18.41 14.33
C ALA A 447 -14.81 18.98 15.71
N ASP A 448 -16.09 19.24 15.96
CA ASP A 448 -16.59 19.81 17.22
C ASP A 448 -16.38 18.86 18.42
N LEU A 449 -16.18 17.57 18.17
CA LEU A 449 -15.86 16.57 19.20
C LEU A 449 -14.46 16.76 19.81
N PHE A 450 -13.59 17.54 19.15
CA PHE A 450 -12.19 17.77 19.54
C PHE A 450 -11.86 19.25 19.81
N ARG A 451 -12.70 20.19 19.34
CA ARG A 451 -12.50 21.64 19.57
C ARG A 451 -12.58 22.08 21.05
N THR A 452 -13.01 21.21 21.97
CA THR A 452 -13.10 21.50 23.41
C THR A 452 -11.98 20.89 24.27
N THR A 453 -11.08 20.11 23.69
CA THR A 453 -9.92 19.57 24.42
C THR A 453 -8.74 20.52 24.29
N ALA A 454 -8.27 21.09 25.40
CA ALA A 454 -7.05 21.88 25.42
C ALA A 454 -5.90 21.08 24.77
N PRO A 455 -5.00 21.73 23.99
CA PRO A 455 -3.92 21.02 23.31
C PRO A 455 -3.11 20.20 24.32
N ALA A 456 -2.82 18.94 23.98
CA ALA A 456 -1.87 18.14 24.74
C ALA A 456 -0.51 18.85 24.66
N SER A 457 -0.06 19.45 25.77
CA SER A 457 1.22 20.14 25.81
C SER A 457 2.33 19.16 25.47
N ASN A 458 3.11 19.49 24.43
CA ASN A 458 4.25 18.72 23.98
C ASN A 458 5.39 18.79 25.01
N THR A 459 5.31 18.02 26.08
CA THR A 459 6.43 17.82 27.02
C THR A 459 6.99 16.42 26.81
N GLY A 460 7.80 16.28 25.76
CA GLY A 460 8.70 15.14 25.62
C GLY A 460 9.71 15.15 26.77
N THR A 461 9.53 14.27 27.75
CA THR A 461 10.58 13.94 28.71
C THR A 461 11.60 13.04 28.02
N SER A 462 12.70 13.64 27.58
CA SER A 462 13.93 12.92 27.26
C SER A 462 14.49 12.32 28.56
N ASN A 463 14.23 11.04 28.80
CA ASN A 463 15.00 10.29 29.80
C ASN A 463 16.36 9.92 29.19
N ALA A 464 17.30 10.86 29.28
CA ALA A 464 18.72 10.54 29.24
C ALA A 464 19.08 9.86 30.57
N GLY A 465 19.26 8.54 30.55
CA GLY A 465 19.84 7.80 31.66
C GLY A 465 21.32 8.13 31.77
N GLU A 466 21.70 8.88 32.79
CA GLU A 466 23.09 8.97 33.23
C GLU A 466 23.51 7.68 33.94
N ALA A 467 24.66 7.16 33.53
CA ALA A 467 25.36 6.07 34.18
C ALA A 467 26.02 6.56 35.49
N GLN A 468 25.83 5.79 36.57
CA GLN A 468 26.85 5.50 37.58
C GLN A 468 26.73 4.04 38.02
#